data_AF-A0A8R1ECE9-F1
#
_entry.id   AF-A0A8R1ECE9-F1
#
_cell.length_a   1.000
_cell.length_b   1.000
_cell.length_c   1.000
_cell.angle_alpha   90.00
_cell.angle_beta   90.00
_cell.angle_gamma   90.00
#
_symmetry.space_group_name_H-M   'P 1'
#
loop_
_entity.id
_entity.type
_entity.pdbx_description
1 polymer ?
#
loop_
_entity_poly.entity_id
_entity_poly.type
_entity_poly.pdbx_seq_one_letter_code
_entity_poly.pdbx_strand_id
1 'polypeptide(L)' 'QGPPGQPGQPGRDGQPGAPGPKGPNGNPGQPGADGNPGTPGQAGTPGGAGEKGICPKYCAIDGGVFFEDGTRR' A
#
# COMPACT_ATOMS: atom_id res chain seq x y z
N GLN A 1 -41.98 -3.88 -93.87
CA GLN A 1 -41.48 -4.12 -92.50
C GLN A 1 -40.54 -2.98 -92.14
N GLY A 2 -40.67 -2.42 -90.94
CA GLY A 2 -39.83 -1.33 -90.46
C GLY A 2 -38.57 -1.82 -89.75
N PRO A 3 -37.58 -0.94 -89.53
CA PRO A 3 -36.39 -1.29 -88.76
C PRO A 3 -36.76 -1.65 -87.31
N PRO A 4 -35.96 -2.50 -86.64
CA PRO A 4 -36.13 -2.77 -85.21
C PRO A 4 -36.13 -1.48 -84.38
N GLY A 5 -36.89 -1.48 -83.29
CA GLY A 5 -36.89 -0.39 -82.34
C GLY A 5 -35.50 -0.17 -81.71
N GLN A 6 -35.26 1.03 -81.20
CA GLN A 6 -34.03 1.31 -80.49
C GLN A 6 -33.96 0.47 -79.19
N PRO A 7 -32.76 0.07 -78.75
CA PRO A 7 -32.56 -0.54 -77.45
C PRO A 7 -33.12 0.33 -76.34
N GLY A 8 -33.59 -0.31 -75.27
CA GLY A 8 -34.01 0.39 -74.06
C GLY A 8 -32.86 1.16 -73.41
N GLN A 9 -33.20 2.16 -72.61
CA GLN A 9 -32.20 2.88 -71.82
C GLN A 9 -31.57 1.95 -70.76
N PRO A 10 -30.30 2.18 -70.39
CA PRO A 10 -29.69 1.48 -69.27
C PRO A 10 -30.51 1.61 -67.99
N GLY A 11 -30.41 0.60 -67.11
CA GLY A 11 -31.01 0.66 -65.79
C GLY A 11 -30.41 1.78 -64.95
N ARG A 12 -31.13 2.19 -63.90
CA ARG A 12 -30.61 3.13 -62.90
C ARG A 12 -29.51 2.48 -62.09
N ASP A 13 -28.59 3.29 -61.60
CA ASP A 13 -27.58 2.86 -60.66
C ASP A 13 -28.20 2.25 -59.40
N GLY A 14 -27.49 1.30 -58.80
CA GLY A 14 -27.88 0.72 -57.52
C GLY A 14 -27.85 1.75 -56.40
N GLN A 15 -28.61 1.49 -55.34
CA GLN A 15 -28.54 2.32 -54.13
C GLN A 15 -27.18 2.15 -53.44
N PRO A 16 -26.69 3.20 -52.73
CA PRO A 16 -25.52 3.06 -51.88
C PRO A 16 -25.67 1.92 -50.88
N GLY A 17 -24.56 1.28 -50.52
CA GLY A 17 -24.54 0.25 -49.48
C GLY A 17 -24.94 0.80 -48.11
N ALA A 18 -25.36 -0.09 -47.22
CA ALA A 18 -25.64 0.27 -45.84
C ALA A 18 -24.37 0.75 -45.11
N PRO A 19 -24.48 1.61 -44.09
CA PRO A 19 -23.36 1.94 -43.22
C PRO A 19 -22.70 0.70 -42.63
N GLY A 20 -21.40 0.79 -42.39
CA GLY A 20 -20.66 -0.28 -41.71
C GLY A 20 -21.12 -0.49 -40.26
N PRO A 21 -20.81 -1.65 -39.66
CA PRO A 21 -21.12 -1.91 -38.26
C PRO A 21 -20.36 -0.95 -37.33
N LYS A 22 -20.89 -0.78 -36.11
CA LYS A 22 -20.18 -0.05 -35.05
C LYS A 22 -18.84 -0.73 -34.75
N GLY A 23 -17.81 0.08 -34.49
CA GLY A 23 -16.51 -0.43 -34.03
C GLY A 23 -16.58 -1.17 -32.68
N PRO A 24 -15.53 -1.92 -32.33
CA PRO A 24 -15.47 -2.63 -31.06
C PRO A 24 -15.43 -1.65 -29.88
N ASN A 25 -15.77 -2.14 -28.69
CA ASN A 25 -15.61 -1.38 -27.45
C ASN A 25 -14.12 -1.09 -27.19
N GLY A 26 -13.85 0.04 -26.51
CA GLY A 26 -12.49 0.35 -26.05
C GLY A 26 -11.99 -0.63 -25.00
N ASN A 27 -10.67 -0.63 -24.78
CA ASN A 27 -10.04 -1.45 -23.75
C ASN A 27 -10.50 -1.02 -22.33
N PRO A 28 -10.50 -1.94 -21.36
CA PRO A 28 -10.70 -1.59 -19.95
C PRO A 28 -9.70 -0.52 -19.48
N GLY A 29 -10.11 0.26 -18.48
CA GLY A 29 -9.21 1.21 -17.81
C GLY A 29 -8.05 0.50 -17.11
N GLN A 30 -7.00 1.27 -16.80
CA GLN A 30 -5.88 0.76 -16.01
C GLN A 30 -6.32 0.43 -14.58
N PRO A 31 -5.67 -0.54 -13.90
CA PRO A 31 -5.88 -0.77 -12.47
C PRO A 31 -5.68 0.51 -11.66
N GLY A 32 -6.36 0.60 -10.52
CA GLY A 32 -6.13 1.69 -9.56
C GLY A 32 -4.71 1.66 -9.00
N ALA A 33 -4.25 2.79 -8.46
CA ALA A 33 -2.97 2.86 -7.77
C ALA A 33 -2.99 2.02 -6.48
N ASP A 34 -1.80 1.57 -6.06
CA ASP A 34 -1.62 0.87 -4.79
C ASP A 34 -2.09 1.71 -3.60
N GLY A 35 -2.53 1.03 -2.55
CA GLY A 35 -2.90 1.68 -1.29
C GLY A 35 -1.69 2.33 -0.60
N ASN A 36 -1.96 3.31 0.26
CA ASN A 36 -0.91 3.91 1.08
C ASN A 36 -0.32 2.88 2.08
N PRO A 37 0.96 3.02 2.45
CA PRO A 37 1.56 2.23 3.52
C PRO A 37 0.76 2.33 4.83
N GLY A 38 0.79 1.27 5.63
CA GLY A 38 0.21 1.27 6.97
C GLY A 38 0.88 2.29 7.90
N THR A 39 0.18 2.69 8.95
CA THR A 39 0.74 3.57 9.99
C THR A 39 1.86 2.87 10.75
N PRO A 40 2.88 3.60 11.23
CA PRO A 40 3.90 3.04 12.11
C PRO A 40 3.30 2.34 13.34
N GLY A 41 4.00 1.33 13.86
CA GLY A 41 3.62 0.65 15.10
C GLY A 41 3.65 1.59 16.31
N GLN A 42 2.93 1.20 17.37
CA GLN A 42 2.96 1.94 18.64
C GLN A 42 4.35 1.86 19.27
N ALA A 43 4.72 2.89 20.05
CA ALA A 43 5.94 2.88 20.84
C ALA A 43 5.95 1.70 21.84
N GLY A 44 7.13 1.13 22.09
CA GLY A 44 7.30 0.10 23.10
C GLY A 44 6.97 0.61 24.51
N THR A 45 6.62 -0.31 25.42
CA THR A 45 6.41 0.03 26.82
C THR A 45 7.71 0.53 27.45
N PRO A 46 7.66 1.49 28.40
CA PRO A 46 8.82 1.87 29.18
C PRO A 46 9.50 0.66 29.83
N GLY A 47 10.82 0.73 29.98
CA GLY A 47 11.57 -0.29 30.71
C GLY A 47 11.12 -0.40 32.17
N GLY A 48 11.29 -1.58 32.76
CA GLY A 48 11.05 -1.79 34.19
C GLY A 48 11.96 -0.90 35.04
N ALA A 49 11.53 -0.60 36.27
CA ALA A 49 12.37 0.09 37.24
C ALA A 49 13.65 -0.73 37.51
N GLY A 50 14.78 -0.04 37.66
CA GLY A 50 16.04 -0.68 38.04
C GLY A 50 15.94 -1.37 39.40
N GLU A 51 16.75 -2.41 39.60
CA GLU A 51 16.86 -3.10 40.88
C GLU A 51 17.31 -2.12 41.97
N LYS A 52 16.76 -2.28 43.18
CA LYS A 52 17.21 -1.47 44.33
C LYS A 52 18.70 -1.75 44.55
N GLY A 53 19.50 -0.69 44.60
CA GLY A 53 20.90 -0.79 44.96
C GLY A 53 21.06 -1.51 46.30
N ILE A 54 22.01 -2.44 46.37
CA ILE A 54 22.35 -3.11 47.62
C ILE A 54 22.99 -2.06 48.53
N CYS A 55 22.24 -1.53 49.48
CA CYS A 55 22.83 -0.82 50.61
C CYS A 55 23.56 -1.88 51.44
N PRO A 56 24.89 -1.92 51.52
CA PRO A 56 25.53 -2.74 52.54
C PRO A 56 24.98 -2.29 53.89
N LYS A 57 24.66 -3.26 54.76
CA LYS A 57 24.00 -3.05 56.06
C LYS A 57 24.78 -2.11 57.00
N TYR A 58 25.98 -1.71 56.62
CA TYR A 58 26.89 -0.87 57.38
C TYR A 58 27.20 0.43 56.62
N CYS A 59 26.18 1.25 56.36
CA CYS A 59 26.38 2.70 56.44
C CYS A 59 26.45 3.05 57.94
N ALA A 60 27.54 2.63 58.59
CA ALA A 60 27.81 3.00 59.97
C ALA A 60 28.14 4.48 59.99
N ILE A 61 27.42 5.22 60.83
CA ILE A 61 27.40 6.69 60.94
C ILE A 61 28.77 7.28 61.30
N ASP A 62 29.79 6.47 61.60
CA ASP A 62 31.00 6.95 62.28
C ASP A 62 32.31 6.34 61.77
N GLY A 63 32.43 6.00 60.47
CA GLY A 63 33.74 5.76 59.83
C GLY A 63 34.63 4.66 60.43
N GLY A 64 34.11 3.83 61.34
CA GLY A 64 34.85 2.75 61.99
C GLY A 64 34.69 1.44 61.24
N VAL A 65 35.81 0.83 60.84
CA VAL A 65 35.85 -0.56 60.39
C VAL A 65 35.72 -1.45 61.62
N PHE A 66 34.59 -2.14 61.77
CA PHE A 66 34.41 -3.16 62.82
C PHE A 66 34.77 -4.53 62.24
N PHE A 67 35.71 -5.23 62.87
CA PHE A 67 35.97 -6.64 62.59
C PHE A 67 35.00 -7.51 63.40
N GLU A 68 34.72 -8.74 62.94
CA GLU A 68 33.84 -9.71 63.62
C GLU A 68 34.25 -10.01 65.07
N ASP A 69 35.47 -9.65 65.47
CA ASP A 69 36.01 -9.80 66.82
C ASP A 69 35.61 -8.70 67.82
N GLY A 70 34.88 -7.67 67.38
CA GLY A 70 34.34 -6.62 68.25
C GLY A 70 35.38 -5.61 68.79
N THR A 71 36.61 -5.58 68.27
CA THR A 71 37.62 -4.60 68.69
C THR A 71 37.60 -3.33 67.83
N ARG A 72 37.53 -2.14 68.47
CA ARG A 72 37.57 -0.82 67.79
C ARG A 72 39.01 -0.28 67.64
N ARG A 73 39.29 0.41 66.53
CA ARG A 73 40.33 1.46 66.45
C ARG A 73 39.68 2.76 66.01
#